data_AF-A0A920V7P6-F1
#
_entry.id   AF-A0A920V7P6-F1
#
_cell.length_a   1.000
_cell.length_b   1.000
_cell.length_c   1.000
_cell.angle_alpha   90.00
_cell.angle_beta   90.00
_cell.angle_gamma   90.00
#
_symmetry.space_group_name_H-M   'P 1'
#
loop_
_entity.id
_entity.type
_entity.pdbx_description
1 polymer ?
#
loop_
_entity_poly.entity_id
_entity_poly.type
_entity_poly.pdbx_seq_one_letter_code
_entity_poly.pdbx_strand_id
1 'polypeptide(L)'
;MNENTEFDAKPELEIYADDVKCSHGSTSGNLDEEAIFYLMSRGLNYQQSKKLLINGFLLDVVEKITDLEIKDLIKNIMEIKE
;
A
#
# COMPACT_ATOMS: atom_id res chain seq x y z
N MET A 1 9.57 -8.16 2.81
CA MET A 1 10.05 -7.70 4.12
C MET A 1 10.87 -8.83 4.70
N ASN A 2 12.05 -8.50 5.21
CA ASN A 2 12.97 -9.44 5.86
C ASN A 2 13.19 -8.99 7.31
N GLU A 3 13.94 -9.77 8.08
CA GLU A 3 14.23 -9.46 9.49
C GLU A 3 14.97 -8.14 9.71
N ASN A 4 15.56 -7.58 8.64
CA ASN A 4 16.30 -6.32 8.66
C ASN A 4 15.45 -5.14 8.14
N THR A 5 14.14 -5.33 7.94
CA THR A 5 13.24 -4.26 7.50
C THR A 5 12.80 -3.45 8.72
N GLU A 6 12.91 -2.13 8.65
CA GLU A 6 12.52 -1.18 9.69
C GLU A 6 11.49 -0.18 9.15
N PHE A 7 10.64 0.34 10.03
CA PHE A 7 9.67 1.39 9.73
C PHE A 7 9.55 2.36 10.91
N ASP A 8 9.86 3.62 10.66
CA ASP A 8 9.70 4.71 11.62
C ASP A 8 8.53 5.61 11.23
N ALA A 9 7.64 5.87 12.18
CA ALA A 9 6.58 6.85 12.01
C ALA A 9 6.50 7.78 13.23
N LYS A 10 6.43 9.09 12.97
CA LYS A 10 6.26 10.12 13.98
C LYS A 10 5.10 11.04 13.59
N PRO A 11 3.84 10.60 13.75
CA PRO A 11 2.69 11.42 13.39
C PRO A 11 2.40 12.44 14.49
N GLU A 12 2.35 13.73 14.15
CA GLU A 12 2.14 14.85 15.08
C GLU A 12 0.96 15.71 14.63
N LEU A 13 0.21 16.27 15.59
CA LEU A 13 -0.90 17.19 15.34
C LEU A 13 -0.77 18.39 16.28
N GLU A 14 -0.64 19.59 15.73
CA GLU A 14 -0.71 20.86 16.47
C GLU A 14 -2.03 21.55 16.15
N ILE A 15 -2.97 21.53 17.11
CA ILE A 15 -4.35 22.02 16.93
C ILE A 15 -4.55 23.28 17.78
N TYR A 16 -4.83 24.41 17.14
CA TYR A 16 -5.03 25.73 17.78
C TYR A 16 -6.46 26.26 17.69
N ALA A 17 -7.39 25.44 17.21
CA ALA A 17 -8.79 25.83 16.97
C ALA A 17 -9.75 25.09 17.89
N ASP A 18 -10.83 25.77 18.25
CA ASP A 18 -11.96 25.18 18.97
C ASP A 18 -12.94 24.50 17.97
N ASP A 19 -13.70 23.50 18.46
CA ASP A 19 -14.70 22.72 17.71
C ASP A 19 -14.18 21.97 16.47
N VAL A 20 -13.14 21.15 16.65
CA VAL A 20 -12.58 20.31 15.59
C VAL A 20 -12.62 18.82 15.93
N LYS A 21 -12.65 17.97 14.89
CA LYS A 21 -12.40 16.54 15.00
C LYS A 21 -11.14 16.20 14.20
N CYS A 22 -10.11 15.75 14.90
CA CYS A 22 -8.84 15.40 14.29
C CYS A 22 -8.46 13.97 14.68
N SER A 23 -7.96 13.21 13.73
CA SER A 23 -7.48 11.84 13.94
C SER A 23 -6.28 11.59 13.05
N HIS A 24 -5.36 10.75 13.52
CA HIS A 24 -4.26 10.23 12.75
C HIS A 24 -4.24 8.70 12.84
N GLY A 25 -3.59 8.04 11.89
CA GLY A 25 -3.39 6.60 11.90
C GLY A 25 -2.10 6.28 11.17
N SER A 26 -1.34 5.33 11.70
CA SER A 26 -0.13 4.81 11.07
C SER A 26 -0.09 3.31 11.33
N THR A 27 0.01 2.53 10.26
CA THR A 27 0.10 1.06 10.34
C THR A 27 1.33 0.59 9.58
N SER A 28 1.99 -0.42 10.13
CA SER A 28 3.09 -1.14 9.50
C SER A 28 2.93 -2.62 9.80
N GLY A 29 3.39 -3.45 8.87
CA GLY A 29 3.23 -4.90 8.98
C GLY A 29 3.71 -5.62 7.72
N ASN A 30 3.91 -6.91 7.87
CA ASN A 30 4.21 -7.80 6.74
C ASN A 30 2.96 -8.04 5.88
N LEU A 31 3.17 -8.63 4.70
CA LEU A 31 2.06 -9.15 3.91
C LEU A 31 1.35 -10.26 4.69
N ASP A 32 0.03 -10.33 4.51
CA ASP A 32 -0.80 -11.36 5.10
C ASP A 32 -0.51 -12.72 4.45
N GLU A 33 0.16 -13.60 5.20
CA GLU A 33 0.53 -14.94 4.73
C GLU A 33 -0.70 -15.85 4.54
N GLU A 34 -1.81 -15.60 5.23
CA GLU A 34 -3.07 -16.33 5.00
C GLU A 34 -3.69 -15.91 3.66
N ALA A 35 -3.66 -14.60 3.34
CA ALA A 35 -4.08 -14.10 2.03
C ALA A 35 -3.19 -14.64 0.90
N ILE A 36 -1.87 -14.72 1.12
CA ILE A 36 -0.93 -15.35 0.17
C ILE A 36 -1.29 -16.82 -0.03
N PHE A 37 -1.45 -17.59 1.06
CA PHE A 37 -1.82 -19.00 1.02
C PHE A 37 -3.15 -19.21 0.28
N TYR A 38 -4.15 -18.37 0.55
CA TYR A 38 -5.43 -18.40 -0.12
C TYR A 38 -5.29 -18.19 -1.63
N LEU A 39 -4.57 -17.16 -2.06
CA LEU A 39 -4.31 -16.88 -3.48
C LEU A 39 -3.54 -18.03 -4.15
N MET A 40 -2.59 -18.63 -3.44
CA MET A 40 -1.85 -19.80 -3.95
C MET A 40 -2.74 -21.02 -4.12
N SER A 41 -3.69 -21.25 -3.21
CA SER A 41 -4.69 -22.33 -3.33
C SER A 41 -5.58 -22.17 -4.57
N ARG A 42 -5.68 -20.96 -5.12
CA ARG A 42 -6.40 -20.64 -6.36
C ARG A 42 -5.54 -20.69 -7.62
N GLY A 43 -4.33 -21.23 -7.52
CA GLY A 43 -3.47 -21.52 -8.67
C GLY A 43 -2.44 -20.43 -9.00
N LEU A 44 -2.33 -19.37 -8.19
CA LEU A 44 -1.25 -18.42 -8.30
C LEU A 44 0.02 -18.97 -7.65
N ASN A 45 1.19 -18.69 -8.22
CA ASN A 45 2.43 -18.93 -7.49
C ASN A 45 2.67 -17.83 -6.44
N TYR A 46 3.59 -18.08 -5.50
CA TYR A 46 3.90 -17.15 -4.40
C TYR A 46 4.22 -15.72 -4.88
N GLN A 47 4.97 -15.59 -5.98
CA GLN A 47 5.33 -14.27 -6.54
C GLN A 47 4.12 -13.56 -7.13
N GLN A 48 3.24 -14.29 -7.82
CA GLN A 48 1.99 -13.75 -8.34
C GLN A 48 1.06 -13.31 -7.21
N SER A 49 0.90 -14.12 -6.16
CA SER A 49 0.09 -13.76 -4.99
C SER A 49 0.59 -12.50 -4.30
N LYS A 50 1.91 -12.38 -4.07
CA LYS A 50 2.51 -11.17 -3.49
C LYS A 50 2.31 -9.95 -4.37
N LYS A 51 2.56 -10.09 -5.68
CA LYS A 51 2.38 -8.99 -6.63
C LYS A 51 0.92 -8.52 -6.66
N LEU A 52 -0.04 -9.44 -6.61
CA LEU A 52 -1.45 -9.10 -6.57
C LEU A 52 -1.81 -8.30 -5.30
N LEU A 53 -1.35 -8.73 -4.12
CA LEU A 53 -1.60 -8.02 -2.87
C LEU A 53 -0.96 -6.63 -2.85
N ILE A 54 0.30 -6.51 -3.31
CA ILE A 54 1.01 -5.23 -3.39
C ILE A 54 0.32 -4.29 -4.38
N ASN A 55 -0.05 -4.79 -5.57
CA ASN A 55 -0.74 -4.00 -6.57
C ASN A 55 -2.10 -3.50 -6.05
N GLY A 56 -2.88 -4.37 -5.41
CA GLY A 56 -4.15 -4.00 -4.79
C GLY A 56 -4.00 -2.91 -3.73
N PHE A 57 -2.93 -2.97 -2.91
CA PHE A 57 -2.63 -1.94 -1.91
C PHE A 57 -2.25 -0.58 -2.55
N LEU A 58 -1.48 -0.60 -3.64
CA LEU A 58 -0.98 0.62 -4.29
C LEU A 58 -1.99 1.28 -5.24
N LEU A 59 -2.92 0.51 -5.81
CA LEU A 59 -3.84 0.98 -6.85
C LEU A 59 -4.65 2.20 -6.41
N ASP A 60 -5.20 2.18 -5.19
CA ASP A 60 -5.98 3.29 -4.64
C ASP A 60 -5.18 4.60 -4.52
N VAL A 61 -3.87 4.51 -4.30
CA VAL A 61 -2.99 5.69 -4.22
C VAL A 61 -2.64 6.20 -5.61
N VAL A 62 -2.30 5.28 -6.52
CA VAL A 62 -1.94 5.62 -7.90
C VAL A 62 -3.12 6.23 -8.66
N GLU A 63 -4.34 5.75 -8.42
CA GLU A 63 -5.53 6.28 -9.09
C GLU A 63 -5.86 7.72 -8.69
N LYS A 64 -5.38 8.20 -7.55
CA LYS A 64 -5.55 9.60 -7.11
C LYS A 64 -4.64 10.58 -7.85
N ILE A 65 -3.63 10.11 -8.58
CA ILE A 65 -2.78 10.97 -9.40
C ILE A 65 -3.64 11.55 -10.53
N THR A 66 -3.74 12.87 -10.62
CA THR A 66 -4.59 13.54 -11.62
C THR A 66 -3.86 13.81 -12.93
N ASP A 67 -2.54 13.95 -12.88
CA ASP A 67 -1.70 14.07 -14.06
C ASP A 67 -1.54 12.70 -14.74
N LEU A 68 -2.02 12.59 -15.97
CA LEU A 68 -2.06 11.32 -16.70
C LEU A 68 -0.67 10.82 -17.09
N GLU A 69 0.24 11.71 -17.46
CA GLU A 69 1.61 11.33 -17.83
C GLU A 69 2.36 10.78 -16.61
N ILE A 70 2.18 11.42 -15.44
CA ILE A 70 2.75 10.93 -14.18
C ILE A 70 2.08 9.63 -13.75
N LYS A 71 0.76 9.50 -13.87
CA LYS A 71 0.05 8.26 -13.53
C LYS A 71 0.58 7.09 -14.36
N ASP A 72 0.70 7.26 -15.67
CA ASP A 72 1.19 6.21 -16.57
C ASP A 72 2.65 5.89 -16.31
N LEU A 73 3.49 6.90 -16.05
CA LEU A 73 4.88 6.69 -15.65
C LEU A 73 4.98 5.82 -14.40
N ILE A 74 4.19 6.13 -13.36
CA ILE A 74 4.20 5.38 -12.10
C ILE A 74 3.65 3.97 -12.28
N LYS A 75 2.55 3.78 -13.04
CA LYS A 75 2.02 2.46 -13.38
C LYS A 75 3.08 1.58 -14.06
N ASN A 76 3.84 2.18 -14.99
CA ASN A 76 4.92 1.49 -15.71
C ASN A 76 6.09 1.12 -14.79
N ILE A 77 6.58 2.05 -13.97
CA ILE A 77 7.71 1.81 -13.04
C ILE A 77 7.37 0.73 -12.01
N MET A 78 6.14 0.75 -11.49
CA MET A 78 5.69 -0.17 -10.45
C MET A 78 5.08 -1.47 -10.99
N GLU A 79 5.01 -1.62 -12.33
CA GLU A 79 4.36 -2.75 -13.01
C GLU A 79 2.94 -3.05 -12.50
N ILE A 80 2.19 -2.00 -12.16
CA ILE A 80 0.81 -2.10 -11.71
C ILE A 80 -0.06 -2.30 -12.95
N LYS A 81 -0.83 -3.38 -12.96
CA LYS A 81 -1.79 -3.70 -14.03
C LYS A 81 -3.19 -3.46 -13.49
N GLU A 82 -4.02 -2.81 -14.31
CA GLU A 82 -5.48 -2.75 -14.13
C GLU A 82 -6.13 -4.13 -14.28
#